data_AF-A0A376DZF5-F1
#
_entry.id   AF-A0A376DZF5-F1
#
_cell.length_a   1.000
_cell.length_b   1.000
_cell.length_c   1.000
_cell.angle_alpha   90.00
_cell.angle_beta   90.00
_cell.angle_gamma   90.00
#
_symmetry.space_group_name_H-M   'P 1'
#
loop_
_entity.id
_entity.type
_entity.pdbx_description
1 polymer ?
#
loop_
_entity_poly.entity_id
_entity_poly.type
_entity_poly.pdbx_seq_one_letter_code
_entity_poly.pdbx_strand_id
1 'polypeptide(L)'
;MKNNNIIMKRILYMFICLGVVSCTQTNKNETIKQPKRKTDSLIITMENKFPNYKDNSLVREEMEKYLSNKADSIFVFKEFDDIPMSVFKLSKNPYGKGMLVQLYADNKYEKNENKSNYLTFDIIGFISDEEAKKINEKSKYYVIGKNVNRINSNQLSVLVPMSYYSPETKIDQDSFGDTYLFNLGIAAMEVDSLKLINETL
;
A
#
# COMPACT_ATOMS: atom_id res chain seq x y z
N MET A 1 -10.56 63.38 -45.69
CA MET A 1 -9.72 62.86 -44.59
C MET A 1 -10.52 62.02 -43.59
N LYS A 2 -11.04 60.86 -44.00
CA LYS A 2 -11.72 59.89 -43.11
C LYS A 2 -11.58 58.49 -43.72
N ASN A 3 -10.45 57.81 -43.53
CA ASN A 3 -10.39 56.36 -43.78
C ASN A 3 -9.17 55.62 -43.18
N ASN A 4 -8.12 56.32 -42.75
CA ASN A 4 -6.91 55.65 -42.25
C ASN A 4 -7.04 55.14 -40.80
N ASN A 5 -7.97 55.68 -40.00
CA ASN A 5 -8.16 55.27 -38.60
C ASN A 5 -8.98 53.97 -38.42
N ILE A 6 -9.70 53.52 -39.44
CA ILE A 6 -10.50 52.28 -39.37
C ILE A 6 -9.60 51.07 -39.66
N ILE A 7 -8.68 51.21 -40.61
CA ILE A 7 -7.75 50.13 -41.02
C ILE A 7 -6.77 49.80 -39.89
N MET A 8 -6.22 50.82 -39.21
CA MET A 8 -5.26 50.60 -38.11
C MET A 8 -5.91 49.96 -36.87
N LYS A 9 -7.19 50.25 -36.58
CA LYS A 9 -7.93 49.60 -35.50
C LYS A 9 -8.26 48.14 -35.82
N ARG A 10 -8.58 47.80 -37.07
CA ARG A 10 -8.87 46.42 -37.48
C ARG A 10 -7.65 45.50 -37.43
N ILE A 11 -6.46 46.03 -37.72
CA ILE A 11 -5.20 45.27 -37.62
C ILE A 11 -4.86 44.97 -36.14
N LEU A 12 -5.11 45.91 -35.23
CA LEU A 12 -4.88 45.70 -33.80
C LEU A 12 -5.79 44.62 -33.20
N TYR A 13 -7.07 44.54 -33.63
CA TYR A 13 -7.97 43.46 -33.21
C TYR A 13 -7.58 42.08 -33.78
N MET A 14 -6.93 42.03 -34.95
CA MET A 14 -6.47 40.77 -35.54
C MET A 14 -5.29 40.16 -34.76
N PHE A 15 -4.40 40.99 -34.20
CA PHE A 15 -3.28 40.53 -33.37
C PHE A 15 -3.71 40.03 -31.99
N ILE A 16 -4.79 40.59 -31.42
CA ILE A 16 -5.31 40.14 -30.11
C ILE A 16 -5.95 38.75 -30.21
N CYS A 17 -6.58 38.42 -31.35
CA CYS A 17 -7.18 37.09 -31.55
C CYS A 17 -6.15 35.96 -31.78
N LEU A 18 -4.93 36.28 -32.24
CA LEU A 18 -3.86 35.30 -32.45
C LEU A 18 -3.07 34.97 -31.16
N GLY A 19 -3.18 35.81 -30.12
CA GLY A 19 -2.49 35.59 -28.83
C GLY A 19 -3.14 34.56 -27.91
N VAL A 20 -4.38 34.11 -28.20
CA VAL A 20 -5.14 33.21 -27.30
C VAL A 20 -5.03 31.73 -27.68
N VAL A 21 -4.28 31.38 -28.73
CA VAL A 21 -4.16 29.98 -29.21
C VAL A 21 -2.86 29.30 -28.74
N SER A 22 -1.94 30.01 -28.08
CA SER A 22 -0.67 29.45 -27.57
C SER A 22 -0.65 29.15 -26.07
N CYS A 23 -1.74 28.58 -25.54
CA CYS A 23 -1.72 27.85 -24.27
C CYS A 23 -2.54 26.56 -24.38
N THR A 24 -2.29 25.79 -25.44
CA THR A 24 -2.41 24.32 -25.33
C THR A 24 -1.04 23.78 -25.02
N GLN A 25 -0.54 24.14 -23.83
CA GLN A 25 0.39 23.26 -23.14
C GLN A 25 -0.41 22.00 -22.88
N THR A 26 -0.36 21.07 -23.83
CA THR A 26 -0.65 19.68 -23.55
C THR A 26 0.41 19.30 -22.53
N ASN A 27 0.12 19.57 -21.25
CA ASN A 27 0.66 18.81 -20.17
C ASN A 27 0.23 17.39 -20.51
N LYS A 28 1.08 16.70 -21.30
CA LYS A 28 1.27 15.28 -21.10
C LYS A 28 1.63 15.23 -19.63
N ASN A 29 0.61 14.99 -18.81
CA ASN A 29 0.81 14.34 -17.54
C ASN A 29 1.58 13.08 -17.94
N GLU A 30 2.91 13.17 -17.91
CA GLU A 30 3.72 11.99 -17.79
C GLU A 30 3.17 11.35 -16.54
N THR A 31 2.34 10.33 -16.73
CA THR A 31 1.90 9.48 -15.65
C THR A 31 3.21 9.04 -15.03
N ILE A 32 3.56 9.62 -13.88
CA ILE A 32 4.76 9.25 -13.15
C ILE A 32 4.56 7.76 -12.89
N LYS A 33 5.23 6.92 -13.70
CA LYS A 33 5.11 5.47 -13.57
C LYS A 33 5.69 5.17 -12.21
N GLN A 34 4.80 4.90 -11.25
CA GLN A 34 5.25 4.54 -9.93
C GLN A 34 6.15 3.29 -10.07
N PRO A 35 7.27 3.25 -9.34
CA PRO A 35 8.15 2.11 -9.38
C PRO A 35 7.36 0.85 -9.01
N LYS A 36 7.55 -0.21 -9.78
CA LYS A 36 6.89 -1.50 -9.54
C LYS A 36 7.30 -2.02 -8.16
N ARG A 37 6.33 -2.40 -7.33
CA ARG A 37 6.60 -2.93 -5.99
C ARG A 37 7.18 -4.35 -6.09
N LYS A 38 7.90 -4.78 -5.06
CA LYS A 38 8.32 -6.18 -4.94
C LYS A 38 7.10 -7.11 -4.95
N THR A 39 6.04 -6.72 -4.25
CA THR A 39 4.78 -7.47 -4.12
C THR A 39 4.02 -7.65 -5.43
N ASP A 40 4.14 -6.75 -6.40
CA ASP A 40 3.46 -6.89 -7.70
C ASP A 40 3.95 -8.14 -8.45
N SER A 41 5.22 -8.49 -8.29
CA SER A 41 5.79 -9.68 -8.93
C SER A 41 5.25 -10.98 -8.31
N LEU A 42 5.00 -10.97 -6.99
CA LEU A 42 4.35 -12.08 -6.30
C LEU A 42 2.91 -12.26 -6.80
N ILE A 43 2.13 -11.18 -6.87
CA ILE A 43 0.74 -11.20 -7.35
C ILE A 43 0.67 -11.75 -8.79
N ILE A 44 1.48 -11.21 -9.71
CA ILE A 44 1.53 -11.67 -11.11
C ILE A 44 1.88 -13.16 -11.20
N THR A 45 2.85 -13.62 -10.39
CA THR A 45 3.24 -15.04 -10.35
C THR A 45 2.08 -15.92 -9.92
N MET A 46 1.32 -15.47 -8.93
CA MET A 46 0.16 -16.20 -8.43
C MET A 46 -0.96 -16.24 -9.48
N GLU A 47 -1.29 -15.11 -10.12
CA GLU A 47 -2.32 -15.03 -11.17
C GLU A 47 -2.02 -15.97 -12.35
N ASN A 48 -0.76 -16.03 -12.78
CA ASN A 48 -0.33 -16.92 -13.86
C ASN A 48 -0.42 -18.41 -13.46
N LYS A 49 -0.17 -18.72 -12.19
CA LYS A 49 -0.21 -20.09 -11.67
C LYS A 49 -1.64 -20.60 -11.45
N PHE A 50 -2.56 -19.71 -11.10
CA PHE A 50 -3.96 -20.02 -10.81
C PHE A 50 -4.88 -19.28 -11.79
N PRO A 51 -4.88 -19.67 -13.08
CA PRO A 51 -5.73 -19.02 -14.08
C PRO A 51 -7.21 -19.15 -13.70
N ASN A 52 -8.00 -18.11 -13.97
CA ASN A 52 -9.44 -18.05 -13.70
C ASN A 52 -9.85 -17.97 -12.21
N TYR A 53 -8.93 -17.68 -11.28
CA TYR A 53 -9.28 -17.49 -9.85
C TYR A 53 -10.36 -16.41 -9.61
N LYS A 54 -10.49 -15.45 -10.55
CA LYS A 54 -11.51 -14.39 -10.52
C LYS A 54 -12.93 -14.93 -10.69
N ASP A 55 -13.11 -15.92 -11.55
CA ASP A 55 -14.42 -16.45 -11.91
C ASP A 55 -14.71 -17.81 -11.26
N ASN A 56 -13.70 -18.45 -10.67
CA ASN A 56 -13.80 -19.77 -10.08
C ASN A 56 -13.33 -19.77 -8.60
N SER A 57 -14.28 -19.96 -7.69
CA SER A 57 -14.01 -19.97 -6.25
C SER A 57 -13.12 -21.14 -5.81
N LEU A 58 -13.21 -22.31 -6.46
CA LEU A 58 -12.36 -23.47 -6.14
C LEU A 58 -10.89 -23.18 -6.47
N VAL A 59 -10.63 -22.56 -7.63
CA VAL A 59 -9.27 -22.15 -8.01
C VAL A 59 -8.75 -21.08 -7.04
N ARG A 60 -9.61 -20.19 -6.56
CA ARG A 60 -9.26 -19.19 -5.56
C ARG A 60 -8.91 -19.82 -4.21
N GLU A 61 -9.68 -20.80 -3.75
CA GLU A 61 -9.36 -21.54 -2.52
C GLU A 61 -8.03 -22.32 -2.65
N GLU A 62 -7.72 -22.88 -3.82
CA GLU A 62 -6.43 -23.50 -4.09
C GLU A 62 -5.28 -22.48 -4.04
N MET A 63 -5.49 -21.30 -4.64
CA MET A 63 -4.56 -20.18 -4.61
C MET A 63 -4.32 -19.69 -3.17
N GLU A 64 -5.36 -19.56 -2.36
CA GLU A 64 -5.28 -19.20 -0.94
C GLU A 64 -4.48 -20.22 -0.13
N LYS A 65 -4.75 -21.52 -0.29
CA LYS A 65 -4.00 -22.59 0.37
C LYS A 65 -2.52 -22.55 -0.02
N TYR A 66 -2.24 -22.36 -1.30
CA TYR A 66 -0.86 -22.23 -1.78
C TYR A 66 -0.17 -21.01 -1.19
N LEU A 67 -0.83 -19.85 -1.18
CA LEU A 67 -0.30 -18.62 -0.60
C LEU A 67 -0.06 -18.77 0.90
N SER A 68 -0.98 -19.41 1.62
CA SER A 68 -0.85 -19.67 3.06
C SER A 68 0.39 -20.51 3.37
N ASN A 69 0.66 -21.55 2.58
CA ASN A 69 1.85 -22.39 2.68
C ASN A 69 3.16 -21.65 2.35
N LYS A 70 3.09 -20.53 1.65
CA LYS A 70 4.25 -19.69 1.28
C LYS A 70 4.40 -18.44 2.13
N ALA A 71 3.38 -18.07 2.90
CA ALA A 71 3.33 -16.82 3.64
C ALA A 71 4.53 -16.65 4.59
N ASP A 72 4.92 -17.69 5.34
CA ASP A 72 6.09 -17.61 6.22
C ASP A 72 7.38 -17.30 5.44
N SER A 73 7.54 -17.89 4.25
CA SER A 73 8.69 -17.59 3.38
C SER A 73 8.66 -16.15 2.89
N ILE A 74 7.49 -15.63 2.53
CA ILE A 74 7.30 -14.23 2.11
C ILE A 74 7.72 -13.27 3.26
N PHE A 75 7.38 -13.59 4.51
CA PHE A 75 7.85 -12.86 5.70
C PHE A 75 9.35 -12.99 5.98
N VAL A 76 9.93 -14.16 5.75
CA VAL A 76 11.38 -14.35 5.93
C VAL A 76 12.20 -13.62 4.87
N PHE A 77 11.74 -13.61 3.61
CA PHE A 77 12.47 -12.98 2.50
C PHE A 77 12.24 -11.48 2.35
N LYS A 78 11.47 -10.86 3.25
CA LYS A 78 11.24 -9.41 3.31
C LYS A 78 10.74 -8.84 1.98
N GLU A 79 9.83 -9.55 1.31
CA GLU A 79 9.23 -9.10 0.04
C GLU A 79 8.24 -7.92 0.19
N PHE A 80 8.13 -7.35 1.40
CA PHE A 80 7.24 -6.24 1.76
C PHE A 80 7.93 -5.10 2.54
N ASP A 81 9.26 -5.11 2.63
CA ASP A 81 10.00 -4.04 3.32
C ASP A 81 9.83 -2.66 2.66
N ASP A 82 9.28 -2.64 1.44
CA ASP A 82 8.90 -1.46 0.66
C ASP A 82 7.42 -1.05 0.86
N ILE A 83 6.66 -1.73 1.72
CA ILE A 83 5.26 -1.36 2.02
C ILE A 83 5.20 -0.41 3.22
N PRO A 84 4.66 0.82 3.05
CA PRO A 84 4.38 1.72 4.15
C PRO A 84 3.35 1.14 5.11
N MET A 85 3.70 1.10 6.41
CA MET A 85 2.80 0.64 7.45
C MET A 85 2.41 1.76 8.41
N SER A 86 1.13 1.77 8.75
CA SER A 86 0.57 2.69 9.73
C SER A 86 0.47 2.02 11.09
N VAL A 87 0.64 2.81 12.15
CA VAL A 87 0.49 2.32 13.53
C VAL A 87 -0.97 2.30 13.89
N PHE A 88 -1.50 1.11 14.19
CA PHE A 88 -2.84 0.96 14.72
C PHE A 88 -2.87 1.24 16.22
N LYS A 89 -1.92 0.64 16.96
CA LYS A 89 -1.89 0.72 18.42
C LYS A 89 -0.51 0.43 19.00
N LEU A 90 -0.18 1.13 20.07
CA LEU A 90 0.90 0.79 20.99
C LEU A 90 0.34 0.31 22.33
N SER A 91 0.92 -0.74 22.89
CA SER A 91 0.57 -1.23 24.21
C SER A 91 1.78 -1.82 24.92
N LYS A 92 1.77 -1.82 26.26
CA LYS A 92 2.79 -2.55 27.03
C LYS A 92 2.75 -4.01 26.68
N ASN A 93 3.93 -4.65 26.61
CA ASN A 93 4.01 -6.10 26.46
C ASN A 93 3.49 -6.77 27.75
N PRO A 94 2.36 -7.51 27.72
CA PRO A 94 1.82 -8.14 28.93
C PRO A 94 2.68 -9.31 29.43
N TYR A 95 3.63 -9.79 28.62
CA TYR A 95 4.45 -10.98 28.91
C TYR A 95 5.92 -10.68 29.13
N GLY A 96 6.34 -9.41 29.18
CA GLY A 96 7.75 -9.09 29.33
C GLY A 96 8.08 -7.62 29.24
N LYS A 97 9.35 -7.34 28.91
CA LYS A 97 9.86 -5.98 28.71
C LYS A 97 9.44 -5.45 27.34
N GLY A 98 9.53 -4.14 27.20
CA GLY A 98 9.22 -3.44 25.95
C GLY A 98 7.73 -3.29 25.69
N MET A 99 7.43 -3.02 24.43
CA MET A 99 6.11 -2.64 23.95
C MET A 99 5.71 -3.55 22.79
N LEU A 100 4.40 -3.75 22.63
CA LEU A 100 3.80 -4.27 21.42
C LEU A 100 3.37 -3.10 20.54
N VAL A 101 3.73 -3.16 19.26
CA VAL A 101 3.20 -2.29 18.22
C VAL A 101 2.35 -3.11 17.27
N GLN A 102 1.15 -2.63 16.98
CA GLN A 102 0.27 -3.18 15.98
C GLN A 102 0.37 -2.29 14.74
N LEU A 103 0.78 -2.88 13.62
CA LEU A 103 1.01 -2.19 12.36
C LEU A 103 0.13 -2.82 11.30
N TYR A 104 -0.45 -2.01 10.43
CA TYR A 104 -1.21 -2.49 9.28
C TYR A 104 -0.66 -1.86 8.00
N ALA A 105 -0.65 -2.63 6.91
CA ALA A 105 -0.28 -2.14 5.59
C ALA A 105 -1.37 -1.16 5.10
N ASP A 106 -1.03 0.13 4.99
CA ASP A 106 -1.96 1.14 4.49
C ASP A 106 -1.77 1.36 2.99
N ASN A 107 -2.34 0.44 2.22
CA ASN A 107 -2.30 0.46 0.76
C ASN A 107 -3.23 1.51 0.13
N LYS A 108 -3.93 2.35 0.93
CA LYS A 108 -4.85 3.38 0.42
C LYS A 108 -4.15 4.49 -0.38
N TYR A 109 -2.82 4.59 -0.30
CA TYR A 109 -2.04 5.62 -1.00
C TYR A 109 -1.91 5.40 -2.50
N GLU A 110 -2.37 4.27 -3.03
CA GLU A 110 -2.19 3.91 -4.44
C GLU A 110 -3.50 3.94 -5.24
N LYS A 111 -4.39 4.89 -4.94
CA LYS A 111 -5.56 5.22 -5.78
C LYS A 111 -5.17 5.90 -7.11
N ASN A 112 -4.04 5.56 -7.71
CA ASN A 112 -3.72 5.95 -9.08
C ASN A 112 -4.25 4.89 -10.04
N GLU A 113 -5.47 5.15 -10.55
CA GLU A 113 -6.12 4.76 -11.83
C GLU A 113 -6.03 3.31 -12.37
N ASN A 114 -5.08 2.49 -11.96
CA ASN A 114 -5.01 1.08 -12.28
C ASN A 114 -5.59 0.28 -11.13
N LYS A 115 -6.82 -0.21 -11.35
CA LYS A 115 -7.51 -1.27 -10.61
C LYS A 115 -6.67 -2.56 -10.61
N SER A 116 -5.54 -2.55 -9.93
CA SER A 116 -4.65 -3.69 -9.76
C SER A 116 -4.94 -4.37 -8.43
N ASN A 117 -4.75 -5.69 -8.42
CA ASN A 117 -4.82 -6.45 -7.18
C ASN A 117 -3.71 -6.01 -6.24
N TYR A 118 -3.93 -6.11 -4.94
CA TYR A 118 -2.98 -5.61 -3.95
C TYR A 118 -2.85 -6.58 -2.78
N LEU A 119 -1.66 -6.58 -2.18
CA LEU A 119 -1.28 -7.45 -1.08
C LEU A 119 -1.30 -6.69 0.24
N THR A 120 -1.91 -7.27 1.27
CA THR A 120 -1.98 -6.69 2.61
C THR A 120 -1.58 -7.69 3.68
N PHE A 121 -1.22 -7.18 4.85
CA PHE A 121 -0.97 -7.93 6.08
C PHE A 121 -0.87 -6.97 7.28
N ASP A 122 -0.95 -7.53 8.48
CA ASP A 122 -0.60 -6.81 9.71
C ASP A 122 0.66 -7.40 10.35
N ILE A 123 1.36 -6.58 11.13
CA ILE A 123 2.47 -6.98 11.98
C ILE A 123 2.13 -6.70 13.44
N ILE A 124 2.34 -7.70 14.28
CA ILE A 124 2.48 -7.54 15.74
C ILE A 124 3.96 -7.52 16.05
N GLY A 125 4.48 -6.32 16.29
CA GLY A 125 5.89 -6.07 16.56
C GLY A 125 6.20 -6.05 18.05
N PHE A 126 7.22 -6.80 18.47
CA PHE A 126 7.84 -6.66 19.78
C PHE A 126 8.97 -5.64 19.68
N ILE A 127 8.87 -4.55 20.43
CA ILE A 127 9.78 -3.39 20.31
C ILE A 127 10.34 -3.00 21.68
N SER A 128 11.53 -2.39 21.71
CA SER A 128 12.10 -1.85 22.95
C SER A 128 11.38 -0.59 23.43
N ASP A 129 11.50 -0.26 24.72
CA ASP A 129 10.92 0.96 25.27
C ASP A 129 11.54 2.22 24.64
N GLU A 130 12.81 2.15 24.24
CA GLU A 130 13.55 3.23 23.57
C GLU A 130 13.01 3.50 22.16
N GLU A 131 12.74 2.46 21.37
CA GLU A 131 12.15 2.61 20.04
C GLU A 131 10.68 3.05 20.14
N ALA A 132 9.93 2.51 21.10
CA ALA A 132 8.53 2.87 21.32
C ALA A 132 8.32 4.38 21.52
N LYS A 133 9.23 5.03 22.25
CA LYS A 133 9.18 6.48 22.52
C LYS A 133 9.32 7.35 21.27
N LYS A 134 9.84 6.80 20.17
CA LYS A 134 10.06 7.53 18.91
C LYS A 134 8.85 7.45 17.97
N ILE A 135 7.86 6.62 18.29
CA ILE A 135 6.72 6.35 17.41
C ILE A 135 5.67 7.45 17.57
N ASN A 136 5.31 8.05 16.43
CA ASN A 136 4.09 8.82 16.25
C ASN A 136 3.02 7.94 15.58
N GLU A 137 1.88 7.74 16.24
CA GLU A 137 0.78 6.90 15.75
C GLU A 137 0.15 7.42 14.45
N LYS A 138 0.30 8.72 14.13
CA LYS A 138 -0.24 9.33 12.90
C LYS A 138 0.68 9.21 11.69
N SER A 139 1.87 8.64 11.88
CA SER A 139 2.89 8.55 10.84
C SER A 139 2.97 7.16 10.21
N LYS A 140 3.64 7.08 9.07
CA LYS A 140 3.92 5.83 8.36
C LYS A 140 5.37 5.44 8.48
N TYR A 141 5.62 4.13 8.51
CA TYR A 141 6.95 3.58 8.71
C TYR A 141 7.23 2.43 7.75
N TYR A 142 8.51 2.30 7.36
CA TYR A 142 9.04 1.02 6.91
C TYR A 142 9.49 0.22 8.14
N VAL A 143 9.11 -1.05 8.18
CA VAL A 143 9.40 -1.93 9.32
C VAL A 143 10.68 -2.70 9.07
N ILE A 144 11.65 -2.52 9.97
CA ILE A 144 12.92 -3.26 9.93
C ILE A 144 12.95 -4.18 11.14
N GLY A 145 13.04 -5.48 10.87
CA GLY A 145 13.09 -6.48 11.93
C GLY A 145 13.31 -7.89 11.40
N LYS A 146 13.09 -8.83 12.31
CA LYS A 146 13.15 -10.27 12.07
C LYS A 146 11.77 -10.88 12.25
N ASN A 147 11.33 -11.62 11.23
CA ASN A 147 10.12 -12.44 11.35
C ASN A 147 10.32 -13.53 12.40
N VAL A 148 9.36 -13.68 13.31
CA VAL A 148 9.33 -14.77 14.28
C VAL A 148 8.49 -15.90 13.71
N ASN A 149 7.21 -15.64 13.45
CA ASN A 149 6.25 -16.59 12.90
C ASN A 149 4.94 -15.88 12.50
N ARG A 150 4.12 -16.54 11.68
CA ARG A 150 2.70 -16.16 11.56
C ARG A 150 1.92 -16.49 12.81
N ILE A 151 0.97 -15.61 13.13
CA ILE A 151 0.12 -15.70 14.32
C ILE A 151 -1.24 -16.22 13.88
N ASN A 152 -1.74 -17.26 14.55
CA ASN A 152 -3.12 -17.73 14.39
C ASN A 152 -4.09 -17.01 15.34
N SER A 153 -5.39 -17.20 15.17
CA SER A 153 -6.42 -16.54 16.00
C SER A 153 -6.27 -16.75 17.52
N ASN A 154 -5.79 -17.93 17.95
CA ASN A 154 -5.57 -18.21 19.36
C ASN A 154 -4.37 -17.44 19.93
N GLN A 155 -3.28 -17.33 19.16
CA GLN A 155 -2.12 -16.56 19.57
C GLN A 155 -2.43 -15.04 19.51
N LEU A 156 -3.21 -14.61 18.53
CA LEU A 156 -3.58 -13.20 18.36
C LEU A 156 -4.37 -12.71 19.56
N SER A 157 -5.39 -13.45 20.00
CA SER A 157 -6.27 -13.07 21.11
C SER A 157 -5.53 -12.94 22.45
N VAL A 158 -4.41 -13.65 22.59
CA VAL A 158 -3.52 -13.58 23.76
C VAL A 158 -2.62 -12.36 23.68
N LEU A 159 -2.15 -11.99 22.49
CA LEU A 159 -1.22 -10.87 22.30
C LEU A 159 -1.93 -9.51 22.27
N VAL A 160 -3.06 -9.41 21.56
CA VAL A 160 -3.74 -8.15 21.29
C VAL A 160 -5.27 -8.32 21.21
N PRO A 161 -6.04 -7.33 21.68
CA PRO A 161 -7.50 -7.43 21.74
C PRO A 161 -8.20 -7.19 20.38
N MET A 162 -7.52 -6.62 19.39
CA MET A 162 -8.09 -6.30 18.07
C MET A 162 -6.96 -6.20 17.04
N SER A 163 -7.24 -6.56 15.79
CA SER A 163 -6.39 -6.33 14.61
C SER A 163 -7.19 -5.65 13.50
N TYR A 164 -6.51 -5.17 12.46
CA TYR A 164 -7.19 -4.57 11.32
C TYR A 164 -7.68 -5.65 10.34
N TYR A 165 -6.86 -6.68 10.12
CA TYR A 165 -7.20 -7.81 9.25
C TYR A 165 -7.27 -9.15 10.00
N SER A 166 -7.84 -10.16 9.35
CA SER A 166 -7.86 -11.54 9.86
C SER A 166 -6.43 -12.12 9.93
N PRO A 167 -6.10 -12.95 10.94
CA PRO A 167 -4.83 -13.70 11.00
C PRO A 167 -4.65 -14.70 9.86
N GLU A 168 -5.74 -15.10 9.21
CA GLU A 168 -5.72 -16.09 8.14
C GLU A 168 -5.43 -15.47 6.78
N THR A 169 -4.84 -16.28 5.89
CA THR A 169 -4.63 -15.89 4.50
C THR A 169 -5.98 -15.92 3.78
N LYS A 170 -6.26 -14.89 2.99
CA LYS A 170 -7.53 -14.78 2.26
C LYS A 170 -7.38 -13.95 0.99
N ILE A 171 -8.13 -14.31 -0.05
CA ILE A 171 -8.20 -13.58 -1.31
C ILE A 171 -9.63 -13.09 -1.50
N ASP A 172 -9.88 -11.85 -1.07
CA ASP A 172 -11.20 -11.23 -1.12
C ASP A 172 -11.35 -10.35 -2.34
N GLN A 173 -12.53 -10.39 -2.96
CA GLN A 173 -12.89 -9.39 -3.96
C GLN A 173 -13.24 -8.08 -3.24
N ASP A 174 -12.69 -6.96 -3.71
CA ASP A 174 -13.07 -5.65 -3.23
C ASP A 174 -14.54 -5.37 -3.57
N SER A 175 -15.29 -4.79 -2.63
CA SER A 175 -16.75 -4.62 -2.75
C SER A 175 -17.17 -3.67 -3.88
N PHE A 176 -16.23 -2.92 -4.47
CA PHE A 176 -16.49 -1.89 -5.46
C PHE A 176 -15.75 -2.09 -6.81
N GLY A 177 -15.16 -3.26 -7.08
CA GLY A 177 -14.44 -3.49 -8.34
C GLY A 177 -14.03 -4.93 -8.69
N ASP A 178 -13.30 -5.06 -9.80
CA ASP A 178 -12.68 -6.31 -10.29
C ASP A 178 -11.29 -6.59 -9.66
N THR A 179 -11.04 -5.94 -8.52
CA THR A 179 -9.79 -6.01 -7.78
C THR A 179 -9.90 -6.98 -6.62
N TYR A 180 -8.80 -7.67 -6.37
CA TYR A 180 -8.65 -8.67 -5.33
C TYR A 180 -7.62 -8.22 -4.31
N LEU A 181 -8.00 -8.37 -3.05
CA LEU A 181 -7.17 -8.20 -1.87
C LEU A 181 -6.52 -9.54 -1.52
N PHE A 182 -5.21 -9.60 -1.62
CA PHE A 182 -4.39 -10.73 -1.20
C PHE A 182 -3.93 -10.49 0.24
N ASN A 183 -4.70 -10.92 1.22
CA ASN A 183 -4.33 -10.83 2.64
C ASN A 183 -3.44 -12.00 3.04
N LEU A 184 -2.20 -11.74 3.46
CA LEU A 184 -1.30 -12.77 3.99
C LEU A 184 -1.59 -13.14 5.44
N GLY A 185 -2.38 -12.34 6.15
CA GLY A 185 -2.68 -12.52 7.56
C GLY A 185 -1.81 -11.65 8.46
N ILE A 186 -1.50 -12.17 9.66
CA ILE A 186 -0.77 -11.43 10.69
C ILE A 186 0.57 -12.12 11.00
N ALA A 187 1.66 -11.35 11.00
CA ALA A 187 2.99 -11.83 11.39
C ALA A 187 3.44 -11.26 12.73
N ALA A 188 4.12 -12.09 13.52
CA ALA A 188 4.85 -11.67 14.72
C ALA A 188 6.28 -11.32 14.33
N MET A 189 6.76 -10.15 14.75
CA MET A 189 8.12 -9.70 14.41
C MET A 189 8.85 -9.12 15.62
N GLU A 190 10.14 -9.44 15.75
CA GLU A 190 11.07 -8.65 16.56
C GLU A 190 11.44 -7.42 15.74
N VAL A 191 11.00 -6.23 16.16
CA VAL A 191 11.22 -5.00 15.40
C VAL A 191 12.46 -4.30 15.94
N ASP A 192 13.49 -4.24 15.10
CA ASP A 192 14.75 -3.56 15.42
C ASP A 192 14.58 -2.04 15.31
N SER A 193 13.84 -1.58 14.29
CA SER A 193 13.55 -0.16 14.11
C SER A 193 12.34 0.09 13.20
N LEU A 194 11.70 1.24 13.40
CA LEU A 194 10.66 1.77 12.52
C LEU A 194 11.20 3.02 11.82
N LYS A 195 11.44 2.92 10.51
CA LYS A 195 11.99 4.04 9.73
C LYS A 195 10.85 4.93 9.27
N LEU A 196 10.78 6.14 9.84
CA LEU A 196 9.78 7.14 9.47
C LEU A 196 9.84 7.44 7.96
N ILE A 197 8.67 7.41 7.34
CA ILE A 197 8.49 7.85 5.96
C ILE A 197 8.19 9.34 6.02
N ASN A 198 9.17 10.17 5.67
CA ASN A 198 8.95 11.59 5.50
C ASN A 198 8.15 11.78 4.22
N GLU A 199 6.86 12.10 4.36
CA GLU A 199 6.05 12.56 3.24
C GLU A 199 6.55 13.96 2.83
N THR A 200 7.61 14.01 2.03
CA THR A 200 7.80 15.16 1.12
C THR A 200 6.81 14.98 -0.01
N LEU A 201 5.65 15.63 0.14
CA LEU A 201 4.77 15.99 -0.98
C LEU A 201 5.45 17.02 -1.87
#